data_AF-A0A1G4FN91-F1
#
_entry.id   AF-A0A1G4FN91-F1
#
_cell.length_a   1.000
_cell.length_b   1.000
_cell.length_c   1.000
_cell.angle_alpha   90.00
_cell.angle_beta   90.00
_cell.angle_gamma   90.00
#
_symmetry.space_group_name_H-M   'P 1'
#
loop_
_entity.id
_entity.type
_entity.pdbx_description
1 polymer ?
#
loop_
_entity_poly.entity_id
_entity_poly.type
_entity_poly.pdbx_seq_one_letter_code
_entity_poly.pdbx_strand_id
1 'polypeptide(L)'
;MYNKYINVRKGDCMYKESISRGLRKGISTTWELTKVIVPVYFFVTFLKYTPILNWISDFFTPVMKIFGLPGEASLPLVLGNMLNLYAGIGAIAGLNLKAKQITIIAFMLSFSHSLFMETAVVKKTGMNVFIVLACRFSLAIISGIVLNLVL
;
A
#
# COMPACT_ATOMS: atom_id res chain seq x y z
N MET A 1 38.28 39.94 -2.75
CA MET A 1 37.85 39.28 -1.49
C MET A 1 36.33 39.28 -1.26
N TYR A 2 35.57 40.32 -1.66
CA TYR A 2 34.13 40.46 -1.38
C TYR A 2 33.20 39.38 -2.00
N ASN A 3 33.53 38.87 -3.19
CA ASN A 3 32.69 37.93 -3.94
C ASN A 3 32.59 36.52 -3.30
N LYS A 4 33.59 36.11 -2.50
CA LYS A 4 33.60 34.80 -1.82
C LYS A 4 32.57 34.73 -0.69
N TYR A 5 32.34 35.84 0.02
CA TYR A 5 31.38 35.90 1.13
C TYR A 5 29.93 35.87 0.68
N ILE A 6 29.61 36.44 -0.49
CA ILE A 6 28.25 36.42 -1.06
C ILE A 6 27.86 35.00 -1.52
N ASN A 7 28.82 34.23 -2.03
CA ASN A 7 28.58 32.87 -2.52
C ASN A 7 28.36 31.86 -1.36
N VAL A 8 29.14 31.99 -0.28
CA VAL A 8 28.94 31.18 0.95
C VAL A 8 27.58 31.51 1.60
N ARG A 9 27.21 32.80 1.72
CA ARG A 9 25.90 33.18 2.28
C ARG A 9 24.71 32.71 1.42
N LYS A 10 24.86 32.65 0.09
CA LYS A 10 23.85 32.08 -0.82
C LYS A 10 23.70 30.56 -0.65
N GLY A 11 24.81 29.84 -0.45
CA GLY A 11 24.81 28.41 -0.17
C GLY A 11 24.07 28.04 1.13
N ASP A 12 24.32 28.80 2.21
CA ASP A 12 23.66 28.58 3.51
C ASP A 12 22.15 28.86 3.46
N CYS A 13 21.73 29.88 2.69
CA CYS A 13 20.33 30.21 2.47
C CYS A 13 19.62 29.10 1.65
N MET A 14 20.28 28.60 0.60
CA MET A 14 19.77 27.53 -0.25
C MET A 14 19.62 26.18 0.50
N TYR A 15 20.54 25.88 1.43
CA TYR A 15 20.45 24.69 2.29
C TYR A 15 19.28 24.77 3.26
N LYS A 16 19.13 25.91 3.97
CA LYS A 16 18.00 26.14 4.89
C LYS A 16 16.64 26.09 4.17
N GLU A 17 16.55 26.68 2.98
CA GLU A 17 15.33 26.62 2.16
C GLU A 17 15.03 25.20 1.67
N SER A 18 16.04 24.41 1.33
CA SER A 18 15.86 23.03 0.88
C SER A 18 15.38 22.12 2.02
N ILE A 19 15.92 22.28 3.23
CA ILE A 19 15.45 21.57 4.42
C ILE A 19 14.03 22.01 4.79
N SER A 20 13.75 23.31 4.83
CA SER A 20 12.42 23.83 5.17
C SER A 20 11.36 23.36 4.17
N ARG A 21 11.67 23.38 2.86
CA ARG A 21 10.80 22.84 1.82
C ARG A 21 10.62 21.33 1.95
N GLY A 22 11.68 20.59 2.26
CA GLY A 22 11.63 19.15 2.50
C GLY A 22 10.73 18.79 3.67
N LEU A 23 10.89 19.44 4.82
CA LEU A 23 10.05 19.25 6.00
C LEU A 23 8.59 19.62 5.72
N ARG A 24 8.34 20.77 5.07
CA ARG A 24 6.98 21.20 4.75
C ARG A 24 6.27 20.24 3.80
N LYS A 25 6.99 19.72 2.79
CA LYS A 25 6.46 18.69 1.88
C LYS A 25 6.22 17.38 2.62
N GLY A 26 7.16 16.94 3.45
CA GLY A 26 7.01 15.71 4.25
C GLY A 26 5.76 15.75 5.13
N ILE A 27 5.56 16.84 5.88
CA ILE A 27 4.37 17.05 6.72
C ILE A 27 3.09 17.05 5.89
N SER A 28 3.10 17.70 4.72
CA SER A 28 1.95 17.70 3.81
C SER A 28 1.61 16.28 3.33
N THR A 29 2.62 15.50 2.92
CA THR A 29 2.41 14.12 2.48
C THR A 29 1.91 13.25 3.64
N THR A 30 2.53 13.30 4.83
CA THR A 30 2.05 12.55 6.00
C THR A 30 0.60 12.90 6.32
N TRP A 31 0.21 14.17 6.20
CA TRP A 31 -1.16 14.62 6.41
C TRP A 31 -2.14 14.03 5.39
N GLU A 32 -1.76 13.98 4.11
CA GLU A 32 -2.57 13.35 3.06
C GLU A 32 -2.73 11.84 3.28
N LEU A 33 -1.65 11.14 3.64
CA LEU A 33 -1.70 9.69 3.92
C LEU A 33 -2.59 9.39 5.12
N THR A 34 -2.45 10.18 6.19
CA THR A 34 -3.22 10.00 7.43
C THR A 34 -4.72 10.13 7.18
N LYS A 35 -5.15 11.05 6.31
CA LYS A 35 -6.56 11.21 5.93
C LYS A 35 -7.16 9.96 5.28
N VAL A 36 -6.35 9.10 4.66
CA VAL A 36 -6.81 7.85 4.06
C VAL A 36 -6.70 6.70 5.06
N ILE A 37 -5.56 6.58 5.74
CA ILE A 37 -5.26 5.46 6.64
C ILE A 37 -6.21 5.46 7.84
N VAL A 38 -6.46 6.62 8.46
CA VAL A 38 -7.24 6.70 9.70
C VAL A 38 -8.70 6.25 9.49
N PRO A 39 -9.46 6.77 8.51
CA PRO A 39 -10.84 6.32 8.28
C PRO A 39 -10.91 4.84 7.92
N VAL A 40 -9.98 4.33 7.10
CA VAL A 40 -9.95 2.92 6.73
C VAL A 40 -9.64 2.04 7.93
N TYR A 41 -8.68 2.43 8.76
CA TYR A 41 -8.35 1.74 10.00
C TYR A 41 -9.56 1.66 10.94
N PHE A 42 -10.26 2.79 11.15
CA PHE A 42 -11.47 2.80 11.99
C PHE A 42 -12.56 1.91 11.40
N PHE A 43 -12.78 1.97 10.09
CA PHE A 43 -13.76 1.14 9.40
C PHE A 43 -13.46 -0.36 9.53
N VAL A 44 -12.21 -0.77 9.29
CA VAL A 44 -11.78 -2.17 9.40
C VAL A 44 -11.80 -2.65 10.84
N THR A 45 -11.39 -1.82 11.79
CA THR A 45 -11.48 -2.13 13.22
C THR A 45 -12.93 -2.34 13.64
N PHE A 46 -13.87 -1.51 13.17
CA PHE A 46 -15.29 -1.72 13.41
C PHE A 46 -15.77 -3.04 12.79
N LEU A 47 -15.40 -3.31 11.53
CA LEU A 47 -15.73 -4.56 10.84
C LEU A 47 -15.23 -5.79 11.58
N LYS A 48 -14.05 -5.73 12.20
CA LYS A 48 -13.47 -6.80 13.00
C LYS A 48 -14.30 -7.16 14.23
N TYR A 49 -15.00 -6.20 14.84
CA TYR A 49 -15.92 -6.46 15.95
C TYR A 49 -17.30 -6.94 15.48
N THR A 50 -17.58 -6.92 14.17
CA THR A 50 -18.83 -7.43 13.61
C THR A 50 -18.68 -8.85 13.04
N PRO A 51 -19.72 -9.69 13.10
CA PRO A 51 -19.68 -11.05 12.50
C PRO A 51 -19.54 -11.04 10.97
N ILE A 52 -19.72 -9.87 10.34
CA ILE A 52 -19.54 -9.67 8.89
C ILE A 52 -18.12 -10.04 8.45
N LEU A 53 -17.09 -9.72 9.26
CA LEU A 53 -15.73 -10.08 8.92
C LEU A 53 -15.55 -11.61 8.85
N ASN A 54 -16.20 -12.36 9.74
CA ASN A 54 -16.13 -13.83 9.74
C ASN A 54 -16.76 -14.40 8.47
N TRP A 55 -17.92 -13.91 8.05
CA TRP A 55 -18.55 -14.35 6.79
C TRP A 55 -17.67 -14.08 5.56
N ILE A 56 -17.07 -12.89 5.48
CA ILE A 56 -16.14 -12.55 4.40
C ILE A 56 -14.90 -13.44 4.47
N SER A 57 -14.33 -13.60 5.66
CA SER A 57 -13.16 -14.44 5.92
C SER A 57 -13.41 -15.89 5.48
N ASP A 58 -14.53 -16.49 5.87
CA ASP A 58 -14.88 -17.87 5.52
C ASP A 58 -15.04 -18.04 4.00
N PHE A 59 -15.64 -17.06 3.32
CA PHE A 59 -15.79 -17.06 1.87
C PHE A 59 -14.43 -16.98 1.15
N PHE A 60 -13.50 -16.16 1.63
CA PHE A 60 -12.18 -16.00 1.03
C PHE A 60 -11.11 -16.98 1.55
N THR A 61 -11.39 -17.71 2.64
CA THR A 61 -10.51 -18.73 3.23
C THR A 61 -9.96 -19.74 2.22
N PRO A 62 -10.74 -20.36 1.29
CA PRO A 62 -10.17 -21.31 0.35
C PRO A 62 -9.12 -20.69 -0.57
N VAL A 63 -9.31 -19.44 -0.99
CA VAL A 63 -8.33 -18.72 -1.82
C VAL A 63 -7.10 -18.33 -0.99
N MET A 64 -7.31 -17.83 0.22
CA MET A 64 -6.22 -17.39 1.11
C MET A 64 -5.38 -18.56 1.63
N LYS A 65 -5.96 -19.75 1.78
CA LYS A 65 -5.23 -20.98 2.14
C LYS A 65 -4.14 -21.36 1.14
N ILE A 66 -4.31 -21.05 -0.15
CA ILE A 66 -3.29 -21.30 -1.18
C ILE A 66 -2.01 -20.51 -0.85
N PHE A 67 -2.17 -19.32 -0.28
CA PHE A 67 -1.09 -18.43 0.13
C PHE A 67 -0.67 -18.61 1.59
N GLY A 68 -1.25 -19.57 2.33
CA GLY A 68 -1.00 -19.75 3.76
C GLY A 68 -1.50 -18.59 4.63
N LEU A 69 -2.47 -17.82 4.12
CA LEU A 69 -3.03 -16.64 4.78
C LEU A 69 -4.37 -16.96 5.48
N PRO A 70 -4.69 -16.28 6.58
CA PRO A 70 -6.01 -16.35 7.20
C PRO A 70 -7.03 -15.63 6.31
N GLY A 71 -8.31 -16.02 6.38
CA GLY A 71 -9.35 -15.40 5.55
C GLY A 71 -9.48 -13.89 5.78
N GLU A 72 -9.16 -13.38 6.98
CA GLU A 72 -9.19 -11.95 7.31
C GLU A 72 -8.17 -11.13 6.50
N ALA A 73 -7.07 -11.76 6.05
CA ALA A 73 -6.05 -11.13 5.20
C ALA A 73 -6.59 -10.76 3.80
N SER A 74 -7.74 -11.31 3.40
CA SER A 74 -8.42 -10.92 2.18
C SER A 74 -8.82 -9.45 2.17
N LEU A 75 -9.20 -8.90 3.33
CA LEU A 75 -9.72 -7.55 3.43
C LEU A 75 -8.64 -6.49 3.09
N PRO A 76 -7.42 -6.54 3.67
CA PRO A 76 -6.31 -5.71 3.22
C PRO A 76 -5.96 -5.86 1.74
N LEU A 77 -6.00 -7.09 1.22
CA LEU A 77 -5.62 -7.37 -0.16
C LEU A 77 -6.62 -6.72 -1.13
N VAL A 78 -7.92 -6.84 -0.84
CA VAL A 78 -8.99 -6.25 -1.65
C VAL A 78 -8.96 -4.72 -1.53
N LEU A 79 -8.91 -4.18 -0.32
CA LEU A 79 -8.87 -2.72 -0.10
C LEU A 79 -7.61 -2.10 -0.73
N GLY A 80 -6.47 -2.76 -0.64
CA GLY A 80 -5.22 -2.33 -1.27
C GLY A 80 -5.27 -2.31 -2.81
N ASN A 81 -5.91 -3.32 -3.41
CA ASN A 81 -6.06 -3.43 -4.85
C ASN A 81 -7.14 -2.49 -5.42
N MET A 82 -8.24 -2.29 -4.69
CA MET A 82 -9.37 -1.46 -5.14
C MET A 82 -9.16 0.03 -4.86
N LEU A 83 -8.68 0.40 -3.67
CA LEU A 83 -8.54 1.80 -3.26
C LEU A 83 -7.11 2.28 -3.47
N ASN A 84 -6.18 1.81 -2.65
CA ASN A 84 -4.74 2.09 -2.73
C ASN A 84 -3.97 1.33 -1.64
N LEU A 85 -2.64 1.29 -1.77
CA LEU A 85 -1.75 0.66 -0.79
C LEU A 85 -1.96 1.18 0.65
N TYR A 86 -2.25 2.48 0.82
CA TYR A 86 -2.45 3.08 2.15
C TYR A 86 -3.71 2.56 2.84
N ALA A 87 -4.78 2.32 2.09
CA ALA A 87 -5.97 1.65 2.60
C ALA A 87 -5.66 0.20 3.02
N GLY A 88 -4.82 -0.51 2.24
CA GLY A 88 -4.31 -1.82 2.62
C GLY A 88 -3.54 -1.80 3.94
N ILE A 89 -2.66 -0.81 4.14
CA ILE A 89 -1.91 -0.63 5.40
C ILE A 89 -2.84 -0.34 6.58
N GLY A 90 -3.82 0.55 6.40
CA GLY A 90 -4.83 0.85 7.42
C GLY A 90 -5.64 -0.39 7.80
N ALA A 91 -5.97 -1.24 6.83
CA ALA A 91 -6.66 -2.51 7.07
C ALA A 91 -5.79 -3.52 7.83
N ILE A 92 -4.50 -3.66 7.46
CA ILE A 92 -3.55 -4.51 8.19
C ILE A 92 -3.45 -4.04 9.64
N ALA A 93 -3.36 -2.74 9.88
CA ALA A 93 -3.24 -2.19 11.22
C ALA A 93 -4.46 -2.51 12.11
N GLY A 94 -5.67 -2.56 11.54
CA GLY A 94 -6.88 -2.93 12.29
C GLY A 94 -6.96 -4.43 12.66
N LEU A 95 -6.25 -5.28 11.92
CA LEU A 95 -6.25 -6.73 12.08
C LEU A 95 -5.03 -7.22 12.87
N ASN A 96 -5.18 -8.25 13.69
CA ASN A 96 -4.06 -8.86 14.41
C ASN A 96 -3.42 -9.99 13.59
N LEU A 97 -2.73 -9.63 12.52
CA LEU A 97 -2.02 -10.58 11.66
C LEU A 97 -0.61 -10.86 12.17
N LYS A 98 -0.10 -12.08 11.94
CA LYS A 98 1.29 -12.45 12.26
C LYS A 98 2.27 -11.79 11.29
N ALA A 99 3.51 -11.57 11.72
CA ALA A 99 4.57 -10.99 10.89
C ALA A 99 4.72 -11.69 9.53
N LYS A 100 4.71 -13.03 9.49
CA LYS A 100 4.71 -13.83 8.24
C LYS A 100 3.59 -13.41 7.29
N GLN A 101 2.37 -13.29 7.80
CA GLN A 101 1.19 -12.96 7.01
C GLN A 101 1.26 -11.53 6.48
N ILE A 102 1.71 -10.59 7.32
CA ILE A 102 1.92 -9.18 6.93
C ILE A 102 2.94 -9.10 5.78
N THR A 103 4.04 -9.83 5.86
CA THR A 103 5.07 -9.83 4.80
C THR A 103 4.53 -10.37 3.49
N ILE A 104 3.78 -11.48 3.51
CA ILE A 104 3.16 -12.05 2.30
C ILE A 104 2.21 -11.02 1.66
N ILE A 105 1.30 -10.42 2.45
CA ILE A 105 0.35 -9.41 1.96
C ILE A 105 1.08 -8.18 1.41
N ALA A 106 2.12 -7.71 2.10
CA ALA A 106 2.88 -6.54 1.68
C ALA A 106 3.56 -6.75 0.33
N PHE A 107 4.14 -7.92 0.09
CA PHE A 107 4.73 -8.27 -1.20
C PHE A 107 3.67 -8.39 -2.30
N MET A 108 2.56 -9.08 -2.03
CA MET A 108 1.46 -9.19 -3.00
C MET A 108 0.94 -7.80 -3.41
N LEU A 109 0.66 -6.93 -2.43
CA LEU A 109 0.20 -5.57 -2.67
C LEU A 109 1.25 -4.70 -3.37
N SER A 110 2.54 -4.92 -3.12
CA SER A 110 3.60 -4.18 -3.82
C SER A 110 3.46 -4.32 -5.34
N PHE A 111 3.15 -5.53 -5.82
CA PHE A 111 2.96 -5.79 -7.25
C PHE A 111 1.57 -5.46 -7.79
N SER A 112 0.51 -5.57 -7.00
CA SER A 112 -0.87 -5.46 -7.49
C SER A 112 -1.63 -4.21 -7.03
N HIS A 113 -1.06 -3.31 -6.21
CA HIS A 113 -1.82 -2.18 -5.66
C HIS A 113 -2.51 -1.29 -6.73
N SER A 114 -3.62 -0.67 -6.32
CA SER A 114 -4.33 0.34 -7.12
C SER A 114 -4.65 -0.10 -8.57
N LEU A 115 -5.09 -1.35 -8.76
CA LEU A 115 -5.39 -1.93 -10.08
C LEU A 115 -6.32 -1.03 -10.90
N PHE A 116 -7.27 -0.37 -10.26
CA PHE A 116 -8.25 0.49 -10.92
C PHE A 116 -7.58 1.72 -11.56
N MET A 117 -6.66 2.36 -10.83
CA MET A 117 -5.95 3.54 -11.30
C MET A 117 -4.97 3.17 -12.41
N GLU A 118 -4.23 2.07 -12.26
CA GLU A 118 -3.30 1.63 -13.29
C GLU A 118 -4.02 1.18 -14.56
N THR A 119 -5.16 0.50 -14.45
CA THR A 119 -5.99 0.16 -15.60
C THR A 119 -6.44 1.42 -16.35
N ALA A 120 -6.81 2.48 -15.63
CA ALA A 120 -7.18 3.76 -16.25
C ALA A 120 -5.99 4.43 -16.96
N VAL A 121 -4.77 4.32 -16.42
CA VAL A 121 -3.54 4.83 -17.07
C VAL A 121 -3.19 4.02 -18.32
N VAL A 122 -3.21 2.68 -18.23
CA VAL A 122 -2.91 1.77 -19.35
C VAL A 122 -3.90 1.95 -20.50
N LYS A 123 -5.17 2.19 -20.18
CA LYS A 123 -6.19 2.50 -21.18
C LYS A 123 -5.90 3.81 -21.92
N LYS A 124 -5.35 4.82 -21.24
CA LYS A 124 -4.95 6.10 -21.85
C LYS A 124 -3.71 5.97 -22.73
N THR A 125 -2.83 5.00 -22.47
CA THR A 125 -1.62 4.76 -23.28
C THR A 125 -1.85 3.81 -24.46
N GLY A 126 -3.08 3.29 -24.64
CA GLY A 126 -3.44 2.44 -25.78
C GLY A 126 -2.89 1.01 -25.69
N MET A 127 -2.33 0.61 -24.55
CA MET A 127 -1.82 -0.74 -24.34
C MET A 127 -2.93 -1.72 -23.94
N ASN A 128 -2.71 -3.01 -24.18
CA ASN A 128 -3.67 -4.03 -23.80
C ASN A 128 -3.72 -4.20 -22.27
N VAL A 129 -4.79 -3.69 -21.68
CA VAL A 129 -5.12 -3.76 -20.25
C VAL A 129 -5.01 -5.18 -19.69
N PHE A 130 -5.44 -6.19 -20.46
CA PHE A 130 -5.42 -7.58 -20.02
C PHE A 130 -4.00 -8.11 -19.78
N ILE A 131 -3.03 -7.72 -20.62
CA ILE A 131 -1.63 -8.19 -20.49
C ILE A 131 -1.00 -7.63 -19.21
N VAL A 132 -1.23 -6.34 -18.94
CA VAL A 132 -0.68 -5.68 -17.76
C VAL A 132 -1.32 -6.24 -16.49
N LEU A 133 -2.66 -6.39 -16.46
CA LEU A 133 -3.36 -7.01 -15.34
C LEU A 133 -2.91 -8.45 -15.11
N ALA A 134 -2.79 -9.25 -16.17
CA ALA A 134 -2.32 -10.63 -16.07
C ALA A 134 -0.92 -10.69 -15.46
N CYS A 135 0.02 -9.87 -15.97
CA CYS A 135 1.37 -9.81 -15.42
C CYS A 135 1.38 -9.45 -13.93
N ARG A 136 0.61 -8.43 -13.51
CA ARG A 136 0.55 -8.01 -12.11
C ARG A 136 -0.07 -9.06 -11.20
N PHE A 137 -1.15 -9.70 -11.63
CA PHE A 137 -1.76 -10.80 -10.87
C PHE A 137 -0.85 -12.02 -10.80
N SER A 138 -0.18 -12.39 -11.89
CA SER A 138 0.79 -13.49 -11.89
C SER A 138 1.93 -13.21 -10.91
N LEU A 139 2.52 -12.01 -10.93
CA LEU A 139 3.58 -11.62 -9.99
C LEU A 139 3.10 -11.65 -8.53
N ALA A 140 1.90 -11.11 -8.25
CA ALA A 140 1.32 -11.15 -6.92
C ALA A 140 1.12 -12.59 -6.43
N ILE A 141 0.52 -13.46 -7.25
CA ILE A 141 0.29 -14.87 -6.91
C ILE A 141 1.60 -15.60 -6.68
N ILE A 142 2.58 -15.45 -7.58
CA ILE A 142 3.90 -16.08 -7.46
C ILE A 142 4.59 -15.61 -6.18
N SER A 143 4.60 -14.31 -5.89
CA SER A 143 5.22 -13.77 -4.68
C SER A 143 4.58 -14.35 -3.41
N GLY A 144 3.24 -14.48 -3.39
CA GLY A 144 2.51 -15.03 -2.26
C GLY A 144 2.82 -16.51 -2.03
N ILE A 145 2.87 -17.31 -3.09
CA ILE A 145 3.21 -18.74 -3.01
C ILE A 145 4.67 -18.93 -2.58
N VAL A 146 5.61 -18.21 -3.20
CA VAL A 146 7.04 -18.30 -2.89
C VAL A 146 7.28 -17.93 -1.43
N LEU A 147 6.69 -16.84 -0.94
CA LEU A 147 6.86 -16.43 0.46
C LEU A 147 6.19 -17.40 1.43
N ASN A 148 5.07 -18.02 1.06
CA ASN A 148 4.46 -19.06 1.88
C ASN A 148 5.34 -20.31 2.03
N LEU A 149 6.15 -20.62 1.01
CA LEU A 149 7.10 -21.74 1.02
C LEU A 149 8.40 -21.42 1.77
N VAL A 150 8.85 -20.16 1.74
CA VAL A 150 10.11 -19.72 2.35
C VAL A 150 9.97 -19.41 3.84
N LEU A 151 8.85 -18.79 4.26
CA LEU A 151 8.53 -18.44 5.65
C LEU A 151 7.71 -19.53 6.33
#